data_AF-A0A955NJT4-F1
#
_entry.id   AF-A0A955NJT4-F1
#
_cell.length_a   1.000
_cell.length_b   1.000
_cell.length_c   1.000
_cell.angle_alpha   90.00
_cell.angle_beta   90.00
_cell.angle_gamma   90.00
#
_symmetry.space_group_name_H-M   'P 1'
#
loop_
_entity.id
_entity.type
_entity.pdbx_description
1 polymer ?
#
loop_
_entity_poly.entity_id
_entity_poly.type
_entity_poly.pdbx_seq_one_letter_code
_entity_poly.pdbx_strand_id
1 'polypeptide(L)'
;MTQRLLDRVFFIAFCEDRGLLPEKTISKAYKVNEFQAVTNPRWQSFKNLFRIMNTEGTNHDIPYYNGGLFAPHAVDDLELDDNWTGFFTRIGEYDFGEEVNLEVLGHLFERSITEIEKLKESNFFAGDADKAEEFATMPQSIKRKHLGVYYTPRELTSLVVEYTIEELIRNRFKTLAVDQGVSKKEAEKGVVPETKEYWSGCLDILRNLKIVDPACGSGAFLFQAYNLLEQAYQETIDNLGRVGGAGASDLMSEVPHFILNENIYGVDLSPEAVEIAQLALWIRSATRDQTLAMLSHNIVHGNSLVHDPETAPAAFEWRERFPEVFDRPEAGFDCVIGNPPWERVKLQEREFFSLPAPEIATAPNAAKRRQLVAKLESKNKALYQKYQEALASADAQLTYLRTSQKYPL
;
A
#
# COMPACT_ATOMS: atom_id res chain seq x y z
N MET A 1 -14.86 -3.65 -4.50
CA MET A 1 -16.13 -2.97 -4.14
C MET A 1 -16.22 -2.70 -2.65
N THR A 2 -16.16 -3.73 -1.79
CA THR A 2 -16.22 -3.57 -0.33
C THR A 2 -15.06 -2.77 0.26
N GLN A 3 -13.83 -2.99 -0.23
CA GLN A 3 -12.64 -2.30 0.27
C GLN A 3 -12.75 -0.77 0.08
N ARG A 4 -13.01 -0.30 -1.14
CA ARG A 4 -13.31 1.12 -1.41
C ARG A 4 -14.35 1.76 -0.48
N LEU A 5 -15.42 1.04 -0.12
CA LEU A 5 -16.43 1.54 0.82
C LEU A 5 -15.82 1.79 2.20
N LEU A 6 -15.09 0.79 2.70
CA LEU A 6 -14.41 0.85 3.98
C LEU A 6 -13.37 1.96 3.99
N ASP A 7 -12.58 2.09 2.93
CA ASP A 7 -11.56 3.14 2.81
C ASP A 7 -12.16 4.54 2.95
N ARG A 8 -13.31 4.80 2.29
CA ARG A 8 -14.03 6.08 2.41
C ARG A 8 -14.50 6.32 3.85
N VAL A 9 -15.05 5.30 4.53
CA VAL A 9 -15.53 5.43 5.91
C VAL A 9 -14.36 5.63 6.88
N PHE A 10 -13.27 4.88 6.73
CA PHE A 10 -12.05 5.06 7.54
C PHE A 10 -11.44 6.44 7.34
N PHE A 11 -11.36 6.92 6.10
CA PHE A 11 -10.88 8.26 5.81
C PHE A 11 -11.74 9.33 6.50
N ILE A 12 -13.06 9.20 6.47
CA ILE A 12 -13.97 10.14 7.15
C ILE A 12 -13.77 10.11 8.67
N ALA A 13 -13.72 8.92 9.27
CA ALA A 13 -13.51 8.76 10.73
C ALA A 13 -12.20 9.42 11.16
N PHE A 14 -11.15 9.21 10.38
CA PHE A 14 -9.87 9.83 10.61
C PHE A 14 -9.90 11.35 10.48
N CYS A 15 -10.55 11.87 9.44
CA CYS A 15 -10.63 13.31 9.23
C CYS A 15 -11.46 14.02 10.30
N GLU A 16 -12.52 13.41 10.83
CA GLU A 16 -13.30 14.03 11.92
C GLU A 16 -12.49 14.12 13.23
N ASP A 17 -11.68 13.11 13.56
CA ASP A 17 -10.84 13.13 14.77
C ASP A 17 -9.63 14.06 14.66
N ARG A 18 -9.11 14.29 13.45
CA ARG A 18 -8.04 15.26 13.18
C ARG A 18 -8.53 16.69 13.00
N GLY A 19 -9.83 16.95 13.14
CA GLY A 19 -10.43 18.28 12.91
C GLY A 19 -10.34 18.75 11.45
N LEU A 20 -10.14 17.81 10.52
CA LEU A 20 -10.18 18.04 9.07
C LEU A 20 -11.62 18.05 8.55
N LEU A 21 -12.50 17.27 9.19
CA LEU A 21 -13.96 17.30 9.02
C LEU A 21 -14.64 17.82 10.29
N PRO A 22 -15.90 18.28 10.20
CA PRO A 22 -16.69 18.60 11.37
C PRO A 22 -16.76 17.41 12.34
N GLU A 23 -16.71 17.68 13.64
CA GLU A 23 -16.82 16.63 14.65
C GLU A 23 -18.08 15.78 14.45
N LYS A 24 -17.93 14.45 14.64
CA LYS A 24 -19.02 13.47 14.58
C LYS A 24 -19.77 13.50 13.25
N THR A 25 -19.08 13.75 12.15
CA THR A 25 -19.59 13.64 10.78
C THR A 25 -20.21 12.26 10.52
N ILE A 26 -19.59 11.16 10.93
CA ILE A 26 -20.18 9.81 10.79
C ILE A 26 -21.47 9.69 11.59
N SER A 27 -21.47 10.15 12.84
CA SER A 27 -22.67 10.12 13.69
C SER A 27 -23.80 10.99 13.12
N LYS A 28 -23.48 12.15 12.55
CA LYS A 28 -24.44 13.03 11.87
C LYS A 28 -25.00 12.37 10.62
N ALA A 29 -24.19 11.70 9.81
CA ALA A 29 -24.65 10.96 8.64
C ALA A 29 -25.58 9.80 9.03
N TYR A 30 -25.28 9.11 10.13
CA TYR A 30 -26.12 8.03 10.66
C TYR A 30 -27.48 8.52 11.22
N LYS A 31 -27.53 9.74 11.76
CA LYS A 31 -28.76 10.37 12.26
C LYS A 31 -29.59 10.91 11.10
N VAL A 32 -30.68 10.22 10.80
CA VAL A 32 -31.67 10.66 9.80
C VAL A 32 -32.92 11.20 10.49
N ASN A 33 -33.57 12.19 9.88
CA ASN A 33 -34.81 12.78 10.39
C ASN A 33 -35.94 11.73 10.44
N GLU A 34 -36.82 11.84 11.43
CA GLU A 34 -38.01 10.99 11.52
C GLU A 34 -38.95 11.24 10.32
N PHE A 35 -39.52 10.17 9.75
CA PHE A 35 -40.49 10.17 8.64
C PHE A 35 -39.96 10.50 7.23
N GLN A 36 -38.91 9.79 6.78
CA GLN A 36 -38.45 9.87 5.39
C GLN A 36 -39.12 8.83 4.47
N ALA A 37 -39.57 9.26 3.29
CA ALA A 37 -40.21 8.42 2.27
C ALA A 37 -39.19 7.75 1.31
N VAL A 38 -37.98 7.43 1.79
CA VAL A 38 -36.93 6.78 1.01
C VAL A 38 -36.55 5.43 1.62
N THR A 39 -36.21 4.48 0.76
CA THR A 39 -35.67 3.17 1.15
C THR A 39 -34.24 3.36 1.68
N ASN A 40 -33.94 2.81 2.86
CA ASN A 40 -32.63 2.86 3.53
C ASN A 40 -32.09 4.30 3.75
N PRO A 41 -32.81 5.14 4.52
CA PRO A 41 -32.48 6.55 4.69
C PRO A 41 -31.05 6.78 5.22
N ARG A 42 -30.53 5.92 6.10
CA ARG A 42 -29.16 6.08 6.62
C ARG A 42 -28.13 5.83 5.54
N TRP A 43 -28.30 4.77 4.75
CA TRP A 43 -27.39 4.50 3.65
C TRP A 43 -27.36 5.64 2.62
N GLN A 44 -28.52 6.19 2.27
CA GLN A 44 -28.59 7.36 1.37
C GLN A 44 -27.86 8.58 1.95
N SER A 45 -27.88 8.77 3.26
CA SER A 45 -27.13 9.83 3.94
C SER A 45 -25.61 9.67 3.76
N PHE A 46 -25.08 8.46 3.91
CA PHE A 46 -23.66 8.17 3.62
C PHE A 46 -23.31 8.38 2.14
N LYS A 47 -24.16 7.95 1.19
CA LYS A 47 -23.96 8.22 -0.25
C LYS A 47 -23.92 9.72 -0.54
N ASN A 48 -24.78 10.51 0.12
CA ASN A 48 -24.75 11.96 0.02
C ASN A 48 -23.45 12.56 0.57
N LEU A 49 -22.97 12.08 1.71
CA LEU A 49 -21.69 12.50 2.28
C LEU A 49 -20.53 12.23 1.31
N PHE A 50 -20.45 11.03 0.73
CA PHE A 50 -19.42 10.70 -0.27
C PHE A 50 -19.49 11.64 -1.49
N ARG A 51 -20.70 11.96 -1.96
CA ARG A 51 -20.90 12.87 -3.08
C ARG A 51 -20.48 14.31 -2.75
N ILE A 52 -20.74 14.78 -1.52
CA ILE A 52 -20.29 16.10 -1.05
C ILE A 52 -18.77 16.16 -1.06
N MET A 53 -18.09 15.15 -0.51
CA MET A 53 -16.61 15.09 -0.50
C MET A 53 -15.99 14.96 -1.90
N ASN A 54 -16.77 14.50 -2.89
CA ASN A 54 -16.38 14.42 -4.29
C ASN A 54 -16.73 15.67 -5.12
N THR A 55 -17.44 16.66 -4.58
CA THR A 55 -17.92 17.81 -5.36
C THR A 55 -17.59 19.12 -4.67
N GLU A 56 -16.71 19.90 -5.28
CA GLU A 56 -16.30 21.21 -4.78
C GLU A 56 -17.50 22.16 -4.60
N GLY A 57 -17.49 22.94 -3.51
CA GLY A 57 -18.48 24.00 -3.26
C GLY A 57 -19.89 23.52 -2.89
N THR A 58 -20.10 22.23 -2.62
CA THR A 58 -21.44 21.69 -2.27
C THR A 58 -21.81 21.88 -0.79
N ASN A 59 -20.83 22.04 0.09
CA ASN A 59 -21.04 22.35 1.51
C ASN A 59 -19.86 23.17 2.04
N HIS A 60 -20.12 24.24 2.78
CA HIS A 60 -19.07 25.10 3.36
C HIS A 60 -18.34 24.44 4.54
N ASP A 61 -18.99 23.48 5.22
CA ASP A 61 -18.42 22.84 6.41
C ASP A 61 -17.64 21.55 6.10
N ILE A 62 -17.80 20.99 4.89
CA ILE A 62 -17.15 19.74 4.48
C ILE A 62 -16.22 20.06 3.31
N PRO A 63 -14.89 20.03 3.52
CA PRO A 63 -13.93 20.29 2.47
C PRO A 63 -14.03 19.29 1.31
N TYR A 64 -13.65 19.77 0.14
CA TYR A 64 -13.51 18.95 -1.05
C TYR A 64 -12.17 18.22 -1.02
N TYR A 65 -12.21 16.89 -1.07
CA TYR A 65 -11.00 16.06 -0.92
C TYR A 65 -10.61 15.30 -2.19
N ASN A 66 -11.42 15.27 -3.25
CA ASN A 66 -11.22 14.32 -4.34
C ASN A 66 -9.78 14.36 -4.92
N GLY A 67 -9.14 13.19 -4.79
CA GLY A 67 -7.91 12.72 -5.42
C GLY A 67 -8.04 11.24 -5.80
N GLY A 68 -9.22 10.82 -6.25
CA GLY A 68 -9.53 9.43 -6.63
C GLY A 68 -10.30 8.60 -5.60
N LEU A 69 -10.14 8.82 -4.28
CA LEU A 69 -10.84 8.01 -3.25
C LEU A 69 -12.37 8.12 -3.30
N PHE A 70 -12.88 9.34 -3.50
CA PHE A 70 -14.32 9.63 -3.60
C PHE A 70 -14.83 9.74 -5.04
N ALA A 71 -13.95 9.49 -6.03
CA ALA A 71 -14.34 9.50 -7.44
C ALA A 71 -15.44 8.45 -7.71
N PRO A 72 -16.26 8.62 -8.77
CA PRO A 72 -17.33 7.70 -9.11
C PRO A 72 -16.84 6.26 -9.19
N HIS A 73 -17.51 5.35 -8.50
CA HIS A 73 -17.13 3.95 -8.41
C HIS A 73 -18.39 3.07 -8.29
N ALA A 74 -18.30 1.79 -8.66
CA ALA A 74 -19.40 0.82 -8.54
C ALA A 74 -19.96 0.64 -7.11
N VAL A 75 -19.32 1.25 -6.10
CA VAL A 75 -19.78 1.27 -4.72
C VAL A 75 -20.97 2.23 -4.53
N ASP A 76 -21.08 3.24 -5.38
CA ASP A 76 -22.11 4.27 -5.33
C ASP A 76 -23.49 3.72 -5.74
N ASP A 77 -23.47 2.63 -6.52
CA ASP A 77 -24.65 1.88 -6.97
C ASP A 77 -25.08 0.76 -6.00
N LEU A 78 -24.31 0.52 -4.92
CA LEU A 78 -24.68 -0.48 -3.93
C LEU A 78 -25.93 -0.03 -3.17
N GLU A 79 -26.84 -0.97 -2.94
CA GLU A 79 -28.00 -0.80 -2.08
C GLU A 79 -27.80 -1.65 -0.83
N LEU A 80 -27.39 -1.01 0.26
CA LEU A 80 -27.17 -1.65 1.55
C LEU A 80 -28.38 -1.44 2.45
N ASP A 81 -28.72 -2.49 3.21
CA ASP A 81 -29.65 -2.38 4.32
C ASP A 81 -29.08 -1.45 5.41
N ASP A 82 -29.93 -0.64 6.04
CA ASP A 82 -29.53 0.31 7.08
C ASP A 82 -28.81 -0.35 8.26
N ASN A 83 -28.99 -1.65 8.51
CA ASN A 83 -28.27 -2.40 9.53
C ASN A 83 -26.74 -2.36 9.33
N TRP A 84 -26.26 -2.27 8.09
CA TRP A 84 -24.84 -2.13 7.80
C TRP A 84 -24.28 -0.78 8.22
N THR A 85 -25.08 0.29 8.19
CA THR A 85 -24.62 1.63 8.59
C THR A 85 -24.23 1.70 10.07
N GLY A 86 -24.77 0.80 10.91
CA GLY A 86 -24.36 0.68 12.31
C GLY A 86 -22.90 0.22 12.48
N PHE A 87 -22.33 -0.46 11.48
CA PHE A 87 -20.90 -0.77 11.44
C PHE A 87 -20.05 0.48 11.21
N PHE A 88 -20.49 1.41 10.35
CA PHE A 88 -19.77 2.66 10.11
C PHE A 88 -19.73 3.54 11.36
N THR A 89 -20.83 3.57 12.12
CA THR A 89 -20.88 4.27 13.40
C THR A 89 -19.88 3.71 14.41
N ARG A 90 -19.72 2.38 14.48
CA ARG A 90 -18.70 1.74 15.34
C ARG A 90 -17.28 2.11 14.94
N ILE A 91 -17.02 2.33 13.65
CA ILE A 91 -15.72 2.82 13.19
C ILE A 91 -15.49 4.24 13.71
N GLY A 92 -16.46 5.16 13.55
CA GLY A 92 -16.34 6.53 14.05
C GLY A 92 -16.39 6.69 15.58
N GLU A 93 -16.59 5.61 16.34
CA GLU A 93 -16.45 5.60 17.81
C GLU A 93 -15.00 5.34 18.24
N TYR A 94 -14.15 4.86 17.32
CA TYR A 94 -12.73 4.65 17.57
C TYR A 94 -11.99 5.98 17.48
N ASP A 95 -11.06 6.23 18.40
CA ASP A 95 -10.23 7.44 18.41
C ASP A 95 -9.02 7.27 17.48
N PHE A 96 -9.05 7.98 16.34
CA PHE A 96 -7.96 8.06 15.38
C PHE A 96 -7.08 9.31 15.55
N GLY A 97 -7.32 10.11 16.58
CA GLY A 97 -6.62 11.37 16.85
C GLY A 97 -5.20 11.17 17.38
N GLU A 98 -4.98 10.16 18.23
CA GLU A 98 -3.64 9.73 18.63
C GLU A 98 -2.99 9.00 17.46
N GLU A 99 -1.86 9.53 16.96
CA GLU A 99 -1.06 9.07 15.81
C GLU A 99 -1.55 7.76 15.21
N VAL A 100 -2.07 7.81 13.96
CA VAL A 100 -2.42 6.62 13.18
C VAL A 100 -1.31 5.61 13.33
N ASN A 101 -1.54 4.62 14.16
CA ASN A 101 -0.61 3.53 14.23
C ASN A 101 -0.86 2.81 12.91
N LEU A 102 0.02 2.97 11.92
CA LEU A 102 0.04 2.17 10.71
C LEU A 102 -0.05 0.68 11.02
N GLU A 103 0.35 0.28 12.22
CA GLU A 103 0.13 -1.07 12.71
C GLU A 103 -1.35 -1.37 12.87
N VAL A 104 -2.20 -0.45 13.34
CA VAL A 104 -3.66 -0.65 13.42
C VAL A 104 -4.26 -0.77 12.02
N LEU A 105 -3.93 0.13 11.09
CA LEU A 105 -4.39 0.00 9.69
C LEU A 105 -3.84 -1.29 9.08
N GLY A 106 -2.53 -1.53 9.18
CA GLY A 106 -1.85 -2.73 8.71
C GLY A 106 -2.47 -4.01 9.28
N HIS A 107 -2.81 -4.06 10.57
CA HIS A 107 -3.45 -5.22 11.21
C HIS A 107 -4.92 -5.38 10.84
N LEU A 108 -5.68 -4.29 10.74
CA LEU A 108 -7.06 -4.32 10.24
C LEU A 108 -7.10 -4.88 8.83
N PHE A 109 -6.18 -4.42 7.99
CA PHE A 109 -6.09 -4.83 6.60
C PHE A 109 -5.50 -6.23 6.42
N GLU A 110 -4.49 -6.62 7.20
CA GLU A 110 -3.98 -7.99 7.21
C GLU A 110 -5.10 -8.98 7.53
N ARG A 111 -5.93 -8.67 8.54
CA ARG A 111 -7.10 -9.48 8.87
C ARG A 111 -8.11 -9.51 7.74
N SER A 112 -8.41 -8.37 7.12
CA SER A 112 -9.34 -8.31 5.98
C SER A 112 -8.85 -9.06 4.74
N ILE A 113 -7.57 -8.94 4.37
CA ILE A 113 -6.97 -9.70 3.26
C ILE A 113 -7.04 -11.19 3.57
N THR A 114 -6.63 -11.60 4.77
CA THR A 114 -6.72 -12.99 5.21
C THR A 114 -8.17 -13.53 5.10
N GLU A 115 -9.18 -12.76 5.51
CA GLU A 115 -10.59 -13.14 5.39
C GLU A 115 -11.09 -13.17 3.94
N ILE A 116 -10.68 -12.22 3.10
CA ILE A 116 -11.05 -12.19 1.67
C ILE A 116 -10.43 -13.37 0.92
N GLU A 117 -9.17 -13.69 1.18
CA GLU A 117 -8.50 -14.85 0.58
C GLU A 117 -9.12 -16.17 1.05
N LYS A 118 -9.47 -16.29 2.34
CA LYS A 118 -10.29 -17.41 2.84
C LYS A 118 -11.57 -17.60 2.05
N LEU A 119 -12.27 -16.51 1.70
CA LEU A 119 -13.53 -16.55 0.95
C LEU A 119 -13.30 -16.90 -0.54
N LYS A 120 -12.23 -16.40 -1.16
CA LYS A 120 -11.84 -16.77 -2.52
C LYS A 120 -11.48 -18.25 -2.60
N GLU A 121 -10.79 -18.78 -1.59
CA GLU A 121 -10.39 -20.18 -1.53
C GLU A 121 -11.52 -21.12 -1.08
N SER A 122 -12.44 -20.72 -0.19
CA SER A 122 -13.60 -21.54 0.17
C SER A 122 -14.50 -21.84 -1.04
N ASN A 123 -14.63 -20.87 -1.95
CA ASN A 123 -15.25 -21.08 -3.27
C ASN A 123 -14.45 -22.05 -4.16
N PHE A 124 -13.12 -22.05 -4.06
CA PHE A 124 -12.25 -23.02 -4.75
C PHE A 124 -12.37 -24.44 -4.17
N PHE A 125 -12.69 -24.57 -2.88
CA PHE A 125 -12.97 -25.84 -2.19
C PHE A 125 -14.41 -26.34 -2.34
N ALA A 126 -15.17 -25.82 -3.32
CA ALA A 126 -16.55 -26.21 -3.59
C ALA A 126 -17.50 -26.10 -2.37
N GLY A 127 -17.22 -25.19 -1.43
CA GLY A 127 -18.10 -24.94 -0.28
C GLY A 127 -17.97 -25.94 0.88
N ASP A 128 -16.85 -26.65 1.00
CA ASP A 128 -16.57 -27.56 2.13
C ASP A 128 -16.27 -26.75 3.41
N ALA A 129 -17.33 -26.49 4.20
CA ALA A 129 -17.29 -25.64 5.39
C ALA A 129 -16.34 -26.15 6.48
N ASP A 130 -16.21 -27.47 6.62
CA ASP A 130 -15.35 -28.11 7.62
C ASP A 130 -13.86 -27.77 7.37
N LYS A 131 -13.44 -27.69 6.10
CA LYS A 131 -12.06 -27.32 5.73
C LYS A 131 -11.78 -25.84 5.92
N ALA A 132 -12.76 -24.99 5.69
CA ALA A 132 -12.64 -23.55 5.92
C ALA A 132 -12.47 -23.25 7.43
N GLU A 133 -13.19 -23.98 8.28
CA GLU A 133 -13.06 -23.87 9.74
C GLU A 133 -11.70 -24.39 10.23
N GLU A 134 -11.21 -25.52 9.69
CA GLU A 134 -9.90 -26.06 10.03
C GLU A 134 -8.76 -25.07 9.66
N PHE A 135 -8.84 -24.41 8.51
CA PHE A 135 -7.91 -23.33 8.15
C PHE A 135 -8.02 -22.14 9.11
N ALA A 136 -9.23 -21.73 9.49
CA ALA A 136 -9.43 -20.62 10.43
C ALA A 136 -8.77 -20.89 11.79
N THR A 137 -8.59 -22.15 12.20
CA THR A 137 -7.89 -22.52 13.44
C THR A 137 -6.36 -22.64 13.31
N MET A 138 -5.79 -22.59 12.10
CA MET A 138 -4.34 -22.75 11.91
C MET A 138 -3.52 -21.60 12.53
N PRO A 139 -2.26 -21.87 12.95
CA PRO A 139 -1.33 -20.85 13.41
C PRO A 139 -1.15 -19.71 12.40
N GLN A 140 -1.11 -18.46 12.87
CA GLN A 140 -0.94 -17.30 12.00
C GLN A 140 0.34 -17.33 11.16
N SER A 141 1.41 -17.93 11.64
CA SER A 141 2.66 -18.08 10.88
C SER A 141 2.49 -18.92 9.61
N ILE A 142 1.57 -19.90 9.61
CA ILE A 142 1.28 -20.73 8.44
C ILE A 142 0.38 -19.96 7.47
N LYS A 143 -0.61 -19.21 7.98
CA LYS A 143 -1.48 -18.35 7.17
C LYS A 143 -0.68 -17.25 6.46
N ARG A 144 0.12 -16.48 7.20
CA ARG A 144 0.99 -15.41 6.66
C ARG A 144 1.94 -15.93 5.59
N LYS A 145 2.49 -17.13 5.79
CA LYS A 145 3.41 -17.75 4.83
C LYS A 145 2.73 -18.19 3.54
N HIS A 146 1.50 -18.70 3.65
CA HIS A 146 0.72 -19.11 2.49
C HIS A 146 0.21 -17.92 1.69
N LEU A 147 -0.17 -16.83 2.38
CA LEU A 147 -0.71 -15.63 1.75
C LEU A 147 0.38 -14.66 1.27
N GLY A 148 1.64 -14.86 1.67
CA GLY A 148 2.75 -13.95 1.34
C GLY A 148 2.65 -12.57 2.01
N VAL A 149 1.62 -12.32 2.83
CA VAL A 149 1.35 -11.04 3.48
C VAL A 149 2.13 -10.97 4.79
N TYR A 150 3.27 -10.27 4.75
CA TYR A 150 4.09 -9.97 5.93
C TYR A 150 4.18 -8.47 6.13
N TYR A 151 3.54 -7.98 7.20
CA TYR A 151 3.73 -6.59 7.61
C TYR A 151 5.17 -6.40 8.11
N THR A 152 5.83 -5.37 7.58
CA THR A 152 7.17 -4.99 8.00
C THR A 152 7.05 -4.00 9.16
N PRO A 153 7.59 -4.31 10.37
CA PRO A 153 7.49 -3.43 11.53
C PRO A 153 8.00 -2.02 11.25
N ARG A 154 7.41 -1.02 11.92
CA ARG A 154 7.75 0.39 11.73
C ARG A 154 9.23 0.66 11.97
N GLU A 155 9.81 0.07 13.01
CA GLU A 155 11.21 0.27 13.35
C GLU A 155 12.13 -0.19 12.22
N LEU A 156 11.76 -1.27 11.53
CA LEU A 156 12.54 -1.78 10.41
C LEU A 156 12.35 -0.93 9.16
N THR A 157 11.12 -0.52 8.85
CA THR A 157 10.87 0.34 7.67
C THR A 157 11.53 1.70 7.83
N SER A 158 11.44 2.33 9.00
CA SER A 158 12.11 3.60 9.29
C SER A 158 13.63 3.47 9.15
N LEU A 159 14.22 2.44 9.76
CA LEU A 159 15.67 2.20 9.70
C LEU A 159 16.18 2.04 8.26
N VAL A 160 15.49 1.24 7.45
CA VAL A 160 15.87 1.05 6.05
C VAL A 160 15.75 2.35 5.26
N VAL A 161 14.67 3.11 5.46
CA VAL A 161 14.46 4.40 4.80
C VAL A 161 15.55 5.42 5.18
N GLU A 162 15.95 5.47 6.45
CA GLU A 162 17.07 6.32 6.92
C GLU A 162 18.39 5.95 6.22
N TYR A 163 18.79 4.68 6.24
CA TYR A 163 20.05 4.24 5.62
C TYR A 163 20.06 4.26 4.09
N THR A 164 18.91 4.48 3.44
CA THR A 164 18.80 4.48 1.98
C THR A 164 18.49 5.88 1.45
N ILE A 165 17.29 6.40 1.73
CA ILE A 165 16.79 7.65 1.18
C ILE A 165 17.48 8.83 1.84
N GLU A 166 17.61 8.84 3.17
CA GLU A 166 18.27 9.95 3.88
C GLU A 166 19.72 10.08 3.43
N GLU A 167 20.45 8.96 3.40
CA GLU A 167 21.85 8.95 2.99
C GLU A 167 22.00 9.35 1.52
N LEU A 168 21.07 8.96 0.64
CA LEU A 168 21.03 9.42 -0.75
C LEU A 168 20.84 10.94 -0.85
N ILE A 169 19.87 11.51 -0.13
CA ILE A 169 19.62 12.97 -0.09
C ILE A 169 20.86 13.69 0.45
N ARG A 170 21.41 13.23 1.58
CA ARG A 170 22.63 13.78 2.18
C ARG A 170 23.79 13.79 1.19
N ASN A 171 23.98 12.72 0.43
CA ASN A 171 25.07 12.64 -0.54
C ASN A 171 24.87 13.56 -1.75
N ARG A 172 23.63 13.73 -2.22
CA ARG A 172 23.32 14.71 -3.28
C ARG A 172 23.53 16.16 -2.80
N PHE A 173 23.09 16.49 -1.58
CA PHE A 173 23.29 17.80 -0.98
C PHE A 173 24.77 18.11 -0.76
N LYS A 174 25.55 17.14 -0.25
CA LYS A 174 27.02 17.27 -0.12
C LYS A 174 27.68 17.53 -1.47
N THR A 175 27.26 16.83 -2.53
CA THR A 175 27.80 17.03 -3.87
C THR A 175 27.53 18.44 -4.38
N LEU A 176 26.29 18.92 -4.24
CA LEU A 176 25.91 20.29 -4.58
C LEU A 176 26.71 21.34 -3.79
N ALA A 177 26.94 21.10 -2.49
CA ALA A 177 27.74 22.00 -1.66
C ALA A 177 29.18 22.12 -2.19
N VAL A 178 29.77 21.01 -2.62
CA VAL A 178 31.11 20.98 -3.23
C VAL A 178 31.14 21.75 -4.55
N ASP A 179 30.13 21.56 -5.40
CA ASP A 179 30.00 22.28 -6.67
C ASP A 179 29.85 23.80 -6.47
N GLN A 180 29.31 24.22 -5.32
CA GLN A 180 29.19 25.63 -4.93
C GLN A 180 30.39 26.15 -4.11
N GLY A 181 31.49 25.40 -4.05
CA GLY A 181 32.77 25.89 -3.53
C GLY A 181 33.11 25.48 -2.09
N VAL A 182 32.30 24.65 -1.43
CA VAL A 182 32.68 24.04 -0.14
C VAL A 182 33.73 22.96 -0.37
N SER A 183 34.78 22.90 0.45
CA SER A 183 35.76 21.83 0.29
C SER A 183 35.14 20.46 0.63
N LYS A 184 35.56 19.39 -0.05
CA LYS A 184 35.04 18.03 0.19
C LYS A 184 35.09 17.62 1.67
N LYS A 185 36.18 17.99 2.37
CA LYS A 185 36.38 17.70 3.80
C LYS A 185 35.41 18.46 4.71
N GLU A 186 34.99 19.65 4.32
CA GLU A 186 34.00 20.44 5.05
C GLU A 186 32.58 19.93 4.78
N ALA A 187 32.27 19.59 3.52
CA ALA A 187 30.99 18.96 3.17
C ALA A 187 30.78 17.62 3.89
N GLU A 188 31.83 16.79 4.02
CA GLU A 188 31.80 15.55 4.81
C GLU A 188 31.47 15.77 6.30
N LYS A 189 31.76 16.97 6.83
CA LYS A 189 31.42 17.38 8.20
C LYS A 189 30.06 18.04 8.32
N GLY A 190 29.30 18.14 7.23
CA GLY A 190 27.98 18.79 7.19
C GLY A 190 28.02 20.31 7.04
N VAL A 191 29.16 20.88 6.63
CA VAL A 191 29.21 22.31 6.28
C VAL A 191 28.50 22.51 4.93
N VAL A 192 27.56 23.44 4.90
CA VAL A 192 26.77 23.77 3.70
C VAL A 192 26.81 25.28 3.43
N PRO A 193 26.68 25.72 2.18
CA PRO A 193 26.51 27.14 1.88
C PRO A 193 25.20 27.67 2.47
N GLU A 194 25.24 28.84 3.12
CA GLU A 194 24.05 29.57 3.56
C GLU A 194 23.57 30.54 2.46
N THR A 195 23.42 30.03 1.24
CA THR A 195 23.05 30.83 0.06
C THR A 195 21.69 30.41 -0.47
N LYS A 196 20.99 31.35 -1.12
CA LYS A 196 19.72 31.06 -1.78
C LYS A 196 19.91 30.02 -2.88
N GLU A 197 20.99 30.13 -3.63
CA GLU A 197 21.33 29.25 -4.76
C GLU A 197 21.53 27.80 -4.30
N TYR A 198 22.13 27.58 -3.13
CA TYR A 198 22.29 26.24 -2.55
C TYR A 198 20.95 25.63 -2.17
N TRP A 199 20.15 26.34 -1.36
CA TRP A 199 18.88 25.81 -0.88
C TRP A 199 17.83 25.64 -1.99
N SER A 200 17.85 26.50 -3.02
CA SER A 200 17.07 26.28 -4.24
C SER A 200 17.52 25.02 -4.98
N GLY A 201 18.82 24.77 -5.12
CA GLY A 201 19.32 23.54 -5.72
C GLY A 201 18.99 22.29 -4.89
N CYS A 202 19.01 22.37 -3.55
CA CYS A 202 18.55 21.30 -2.67
C CYS A 202 17.07 20.98 -2.88
N LEU A 203 16.23 22.01 -3.03
CA LEU A 203 14.81 21.83 -3.34
C LEU A 203 14.63 21.13 -4.70
N ASP A 204 15.39 21.53 -5.73
CA ASP A 204 15.36 20.88 -7.04
C ASP A 204 15.79 19.40 -6.96
N ILE A 205 16.80 19.08 -6.14
CA ILE A 205 17.21 17.70 -5.88
C ILE A 205 16.05 16.89 -5.28
N LEU A 206 15.36 17.43 -4.27
CA LEU A 206 14.24 16.75 -3.62
C LEU A 206 13.10 16.51 -4.62
N ARG A 207 12.71 17.53 -5.41
CA ARG A 207 11.64 17.41 -6.42
C ARG A 207 11.91 16.35 -7.48
N ASN A 208 13.18 16.18 -7.85
CA ASN A 208 13.56 15.23 -8.89
C ASN A 208 13.82 13.81 -8.38
N LEU A 209 13.80 13.56 -7.06
CA LEU A 209 14.09 12.24 -6.51
C LEU A 209 12.95 11.24 -6.81
N LYS A 210 13.27 10.06 -7.35
CA LYS A 210 12.30 8.99 -7.68
C LYS A 210 12.57 7.74 -6.84
N ILE A 211 11.61 7.36 -6.02
CA ILE A 211 11.73 6.24 -5.07
C ILE A 211 10.62 5.24 -5.35
N VAL A 212 10.96 3.96 -5.48
CA VAL A 212 9.98 2.90 -5.74
C VAL A 212 10.00 1.80 -4.67
N ASP A 213 8.81 1.31 -4.35
CA ASP A 213 8.61 0.00 -3.74
C ASP A 213 7.88 -0.94 -4.73
N PRO A 214 8.57 -1.92 -5.35
CA PRO A 214 8.01 -2.77 -6.41
C PRO A 214 7.15 -3.94 -5.88
N ALA A 215 7.00 -4.05 -4.56
CA ALA A 215 6.14 -5.02 -3.88
C ALA A 215 5.60 -4.38 -2.59
N CYS A 216 4.86 -3.27 -2.76
CA CYS A 216 4.66 -2.31 -1.68
C CYS A 216 3.73 -2.77 -0.57
N GLY A 217 2.95 -3.83 -0.79
CA GLY A 217 1.94 -4.32 0.14
C GLY A 217 1.05 -3.17 0.61
N SER A 218 0.87 -3.06 1.92
CA SER A 218 0.09 -1.98 2.56
C SER A 218 0.78 -0.60 2.55
N GLY A 219 1.93 -0.45 1.89
CA GLY A 219 2.62 0.83 1.73
C GLY A 219 3.48 1.25 2.92
N ALA A 220 3.91 0.33 3.80
CA ALA A 220 4.64 0.67 5.02
C ALA A 220 5.97 1.40 4.75
N PHE A 221 6.74 0.95 3.75
CA PHE A 221 7.97 1.64 3.32
C PHE A 221 7.68 2.99 2.69
N LEU A 222 6.68 3.07 1.81
CA LEU A 222 6.28 4.31 1.14
C LEU A 222 5.82 5.37 2.13
N PHE A 223 5.13 4.97 3.20
CA PHE A 223 4.74 5.88 4.26
C PHE A 223 5.96 6.44 5.02
N GLN A 224 6.93 5.58 5.36
CA GLN A 224 8.15 6.07 6.02
C GLN A 224 8.97 6.96 5.08
N ALA A 225 9.03 6.62 3.79
CA ALA A 225 9.64 7.47 2.77
C ALA A 225 8.95 8.84 2.71
N TYR A 226 7.61 8.88 2.75
CA TYR A 226 6.84 10.12 2.81
C TYR A 226 7.24 10.96 4.03
N ASN A 227 7.29 10.37 5.23
CA ASN A 227 7.67 11.09 6.45
C ASN A 227 9.04 11.74 6.34
N LEU A 228 10.02 10.97 5.84
CA LEU A 228 11.39 11.44 5.71
C LEU A 228 11.50 12.55 4.66
N LEU A 229 10.83 12.39 3.52
CA LEU A 229 10.80 13.43 2.48
C LEU A 229 10.13 14.70 2.98
N GLU A 230 8.99 14.61 3.66
CA GLU A 230 8.28 15.78 4.20
C GLU A 230 9.18 16.56 5.16
N GLN A 231 9.91 15.86 6.03
CA GLN A 231 10.89 16.49 6.91
C GLN A 231 12.03 17.14 6.11
N ALA A 232 12.58 16.47 5.11
CA ALA A 232 13.66 17.02 4.28
C ALA A 232 13.21 18.26 3.49
N TYR A 233 11.99 18.27 2.96
CA TYR A 233 11.39 19.44 2.32
C TYR A 233 11.20 20.58 3.32
N GLN A 234 10.64 20.31 4.50
CA GLN A 234 10.45 21.32 5.55
C GLN A 234 11.77 21.98 5.94
N GLU A 235 12.81 21.19 6.23
CA GLU A 235 14.14 21.71 6.57
C GLU A 235 14.73 22.55 5.44
N THR A 236 14.60 22.09 4.19
CA THR A 236 15.12 22.81 3.01
C THR A 236 14.40 24.14 2.78
N ILE A 237 13.07 24.14 2.88
CA ILE A 237 12.22 25.32 2.65
C ILE A 237 12.38 26.34 3.77
N ASP A 238 12.52 25.90 5.03
CA ASP A 238 12.81 26.78 6.16
C ASP A 238 14.16 27.50 5.98
N ASN A 239 15.19 26.76 5.57
CA ASN A 239 16.50 27.35 5.31
C ASN A 239 16.48 28.30 4.10
N LEU A 240 15.75 27.94 3.03
CA LEU A 240 15.53 28.83 1.89
C LEU A 240 14.83 30.14 2.30
N GLY A 241 13.82 30.05 3.18
CA GLY A 241 13.12 31.21 3.74
C GLY A 241 14.05 32.12 4.56
N ARG A 242 14.95 31.54 5.37
CA ARG A 242 15.94 32.29 6.17
C ARG A 242 16.92 33.10 5.31
N VAL A 243 17.31 32.58 4.15
CA VAL A 243 18.26 33.24 3.24
C VAL A 243 17.59 34.14 2.18
N GLY A 244 16.30 34.46 2.36
CA GLY A 244 15.58 35.42 1.52
C GLY A 244 14.78 34.82 0.36
N GLY A 245 14.42 33.53 0.43
CA GLY A 245 13.40 32.94 -0.44
C GLY A 245 12.00 33.42 -0.06
N ALA A 246 11.33 34.14 -0.96
CA ALA A 246 9.92 34.47 -0.81
C ALA A 246 9.05 33.23 -1.11
N GLY A 247 7.90 33.10 -0.43
CA GLY A 247 6.90 32.06 -0.72
C GLY A 247 7.10 30.70 -0.02
N ALA A 248 7.90 30.64 1.05
CA ALA A 248 8.13 29.38 1.80
C ALA A 248 6.83 28.74 2.34
N SER A 249 5.89 29.55 2.83
CA SER A 249 4.60 29.06 3.32
C SER A 249 3.73 28.49 2.20
N ASP A 250 3.72 29.13 1.03
CA ASP A 250 2.94 28.67 -0.12
C ASP A 250 3.52 27.34 -0.62
N LEU A 251 4.86 27.27 -0.72
CA LEU A 251 5.56 26.06 -1.16
C LEU A 251 5.40 24.88 -0.20
N MET A 252 5.41 25.10 1.12
CA MET A 252 5.14 24.01 2.09
C MET A 252 3.76 23.38 1.89
N SER A 253 2.77 24.18 1.48
CA SER A 253 1.42 23.66 1.22
C SER A 253 1.38 22.70 0.02
N GLU A 254 2.36 22.78 -0.89
CA GLU A 254 2.47 21.91 -2.07
C GLU A 254 3.32 20.66 -1.82
N VAL A 255 4.07 20.59 -0.73
CA VAL A 255 4.99 19.47 -0.42
C VAL A 255 4.29 18.09 -0.44
N PRO A 256 3.10 17.91 0.16
CA PRO A 256 2.38 16.64 0.05
C PRO A 256 2.12 16.23 -1.40
N HIS A 257 1.79 17.19 -2.27
CA HIS A 257 1.55 16.95 -3.68
C HIS A 257 2.83 16.54 -4.42
N PHE A 258 3.95 17.22 -4.17
CA PHE A 258 5.24 16.84 -4.76
C PHE A 258 5.66 15.44 -4.34
N ILE A 259 5.53 15.09 -3.06
CA ILE A 259 5.93 13.76 -2.58
C ILE A 259 5.09 12.68 -3.27
N LEU A 260 3.77 12.83 -3.27
CA LEU A 260 2.84 11.81 -3.74
C LEU A 260 2.83 11.65 -5.27
N ASN A 261 3.00 12.73 -6.04
CA ASN A 261 2.92 12.70 -7.50
C ASN A 261 4.29 12.67 -8.19
N GLU A 262 5.33 13.21 -7.56
CA GLU A 262 6.65 13.34 -8.17
C GLU A 262 7.70 12.44 -7.52
N ASN A 263 7.58 12.05 -6.24
CA ASN A 263 8.66 11.34 -5.55
C ASN A 263 8.47 9.84 -5.35
N ILE A 264 7.30 9.41 -4.86
CA ILE A 264 7.09 8.02 -4.43
C ILE A 264 6.24 7.22 -5.42
N TYR A 265 6.65 5.98 -5.64
CA TYR A 265 6.04 5.04 -6.57
C TYR A 265 5.90 3.67 -5.91
N GLY A 266 4.81 2.97 -6.20
CA GLY A 266 4.47 1.69 -5.59
C GLY A 266 3.83 0.74 -6.57
N VAL A 267 4.22 -0.53 -6.51
CA VAL A 267 3.59 -1.60 -7.29
C VAL A 267 3.26 -2.75 -6.37
N ASP A 268 2.06 -3.30 -6.49
CA ASP A 268 1.73 -4.57 -5.84
C ASP A 268 0.81 -5.44 -6.71
N LEU A 269 0.91 -6.76 -6.52
CA LEU A 269 0.11 -7.75 -7.23
C LEU A 269 -1.30 -7.86 -6.66
N SER A 270 -1.51 -7.51 -5.38
CA SER A 270 -2.84 -7.47 -4.77
C SER A 270 -3.48 -6.09 -5.01
N PRO A 271 -4.61 -6.02 -5.72
CA PRO A 271 -5.33 -4.76 -5.87
C PRO A 271 -5.83 -4.23 -4.52
N GLU A 272 -6.16 -5.11 -3.58
CA GLU A 272 -6.55 -4.72 -2.22
C GLU A 272 -5.39 -4.03 -1.47
N ALA A 273 -4.18 -4.57 -1.55
CA ALA A 273 -2.99 -3.96 -0.94
C ALA A 273 -2.68 -2.56 -1.52
N VAL A 274 -2.86 -2.38 -2.82
CA VAL A 274 -2.77 -1.06 -3.48
C VAL A 274 -3.78 -0.07 -2.93
N GLU A 275 -5.05 -0.45 -2.77
CA GLU A 275 -6.08 0.43 -2.18
C GLU A 275 -5.71 0.85 -0.75
N ILE A 276 -5.16 -0.08 0.02
CA ILE A 276 -4.69 0.16 1.39
C ILE A 276 -3.50 1.12 1.43
N ALA A 277 -2.50 0.91 0.58
CA ALA A 277 -1.34 1.78 0.48
C ALA A 277 -1.76 3.21 0.10
N GLN A 278 -2.68 3.34 -0.85
CA GLN A 278 -3.26 4.63 -1.24
C GLN A 278 -3.99 5.29 -0.05
N LEU A 279 -4.81 4.56 0.69
CA LEU A 279 -5.50 5.07 1.88
C LEU A 279 -4.52 5.53 2.95
N ALA A 280 -3.50 4.74 3.27
CA ALA A 280 -2.50 5.09 4.27
C ALA A 280 -1.78 6.40 3.91
N LEU A 281 -1.43 6.59 2.64
CA LEU A 281 -0.82 7.82 2.14
C LEU A 281 -1.80 9.00 2.15
N TRP A 282 -3.06 8.81 1.74
CA TRP A 282 -4.09 9.86 1.81
C TRP A 282 -4.34 10.32 3.24
N ILE A 283 -4.47 9.39 4.19
CA ILE A 283 -4.61 9.68 5.62
C ILE A 283 -3.39 10.48 6.11
N ARG A 284 -2.18 10.11 5.67
CA ARG A 284 -0.95 10.79 6.08
C ARG A 284 -0.82 12.20 5.51
N SER A 285 -1.21 12.40 4.26
CA SER A 285 -1.04 13.65 3.52
C SER A 285 -2.23 14.59 3.65
N ALA A 286 -3.33 14.16 4.25
CA ALA A 286 -4.55 14.95 4.34
C ALA A 286 -4.32 16.22 5.17
N THR A 287 -4.54 17.36 4.53
CA THR A 287 -4.54 18.68 5.14
C THR A 287 -5.92 19.31 4.96
N ARG A 288 -6.22 20.36 5.72
CA ARG A 288 -7.51 21.05 5.64
C ARG A 288 -7.58 21.83 4.32
N ASP A 289 -8.72 21.74 3.66
CA ASP A 289 -9.04 22.50 2.44
C ASP A 289 -8.12 22.23 1.22
N GLN A 290 -7.33 21.14 1.24
CA GLN A 290 -6.59 20.68 0.08
C GLN A 290 -7.18 19.41 -0.52
N THR A 291 -7.13 19.33 -1.85
CA THR A 291 -7.47 18.13 -2.60
C THR A 291 -6.43 17.05 -2.37
N LEU A 292 -6.87 15.80 -2.19
CA LEU A 292 -5.95 14.67 -2.16
C LEU A 292 -5.22 14.52 -3.50
N ALA A 293 -3.98 14.04 -3.46
CA ALA A 293 -3.26 13.68 -4.67
C ALA A 293 -3.90 12.45 -5.34
N MET A 294 -3.86 12.41 -6.67
CA MET A 294 -4.33 11.27 -7.45
C MET A 294 -3.29 10.14 -7.46
N LEU A 295 -3.33 9.31 -6.43
CA LEU A 295 -2.35 8.24 -6.20
C LEU A 295 -2.42 7.07 -7.18
N SER A 296 -3.52 6.92 -7.92
CA SER A 296 -3.67 5.82 -8.89
C SER A 296 -2.66 5.86 -10.03
N HIS A 297 -1.99 7.00 -10.25
CA HIS A 297 -0.90 7.12 -11.20
C HIS A 297 0.40 6.51 -10.66
N ASN A 298 0.72 6.67 -9.37
CA ASN A 298 2.03 6.28 -8.84
C ASN A 298 2.00 4.97 -8.04
N ILE A 299 0.86 4.66 -7.41
CA ILE A 299 0.65 3.44 -6.61
C ILE A 299 -0.31 2.54 -7.35
N VAL A 300 0.19 1.43 -7.90
CA VAL A 300 -0.43 0.75 -9.04
C VAL A 300 -0.56 -0.75 -8.80
N HIS A 301 -1.65 -1.31 -9.27
CA HIS A 301 -1.81 -2.76 -9.34
C HIS A 301 -1.09 -3.30 -10.57
N GLY A 302 -0.13 -4.19 -10.36
CA GLY A 302 0.66 -4.77 -11.44
C GLY A 302 1.66 -5.81 -10.97
N ASN A 303 2.12 -6.64 -11.90
CA ASN A 303 3.21 -7.56 -11.70
C ASN A 303 4.53 -6.84 -12.03
N SER A 304 5.33 -6.53 -11.02
CA SER A 304 6.60 -5.81 -11.15
C SER A 304 7.70 -6.60 -11.90
N LEU A 305 7.52 -7.89 -12.15
CA LEU A 305 8.51 -8.78 -12.77
C LEU A 305 8.18 -9.19 -14.21
N VAL A 306 6.90 -9.14 -14.59
CA VAL A 306 6.41 -9.66 -15.88
C VAL A 306 5.79 -8.52 -16.67
N HIS A 307 6.21 -8.38 -17.92
CA HIS A 307 5.70 -7.38 -18.83
C HIS A 307 4.68 -7.93 -19.84
N ASP A 308 4.70 -9.24 -20.08
CA ASP A 308 3.80 -9.91 -21.03
C ASP A 308 2.46 -10.33 -20.38
N PRO A 309 1.32 -9.75 -20.81
CA PRO A 309 0.00 -10.10 -20.29
C PRO A 309 -0.43 -11.55 -20.57
N GLU A 310 0.14 -12.19 -21.60
CA GLU A 310 -0.12 -13.62 -21.87
C GLU A 310 0.50 -14.50 -20.79
N THR A 311 1.63 -14.07 -20.22
CA THR A 311 2.33 -14.76 -19.13
C THR A 311 1.69 -14.49 -17.78
N ALA A 312 1.26 -13.26 -17.50
CA ALA A 312 0.56 -12.90 -16.26
C ALA A 312 -0.49 -11.81 -16.52
N PRO A 313 -1.76 -11.98 -16.11
CA PRO A 313 -2.81 -11.00 -16.42
C PRO A 313 -2.57 -9.57 -15.91
N ALA A 314 -1.79 -9.41 -14.85
CA ALA A 314 -1.43 -8.11 -14.25
C ALA A 314 -0.08 -7.58 -14.74
N ALA A 315 0.52 -8.17 -15.78
CA ALA A 315 1.79 -7.74 -16.32
C ALA A 315 1.74 -6.30 -16.83
N PHE A 316 2.86 -5.58 -16.70
CA PHE A 316 3.00 -4.24 -17.26
C PHE A 316 4.46 -3.89 -17.59
N GLU A 317 4.62 -2.91 -18.48
CA GLU A 317 5.92 -2.36 -18.85
C GLU A 317 6.26 -1.11 -18.02
N TRP A 318 7.36 -1.16 -17.28
CA TRP A 318 7.79 -0.09 -16.36
C TRP A 318 7.93 1.27 -17.04
N ARG A 319 8.54 1.30 -18.24
CA ARG A 319 8.73 2.54 -18.99
C ARG A 319 7.42 3.12 -19.51
N GLU A 320 6.49 2.27 -19.96
CA GLU A 320 5.17 2.72 -20.42
C GLU A 320 4.32 3.23 -19.27
N ARG A 321 4.47 2.63 -18.08
CA ARG A 321 3.68 2.97 -16.91
C ARG A 321 4.14 4.23 -16.18
N PHE A 322 5.45 4.50 -16.22
CA PHE A 322 6.10 5.64 -15.55
C PHE A 322 7.07 6.36 -16.50
N PRO A 323 6.60 6.91 -17.63
CA PRO A 323 7.45 7.60 -18.59
C PRO A 323 8.22 8.77 -17.94
N GLU A 324 7.63 9.46 -16.98
CA GLU A 324 8.28 10.54 -16.21
C GLU A 324 9.52 10.10 -15.42
N VAL A 325 9.64 8.80 -15.11
CA VAL A 325 10.81 8.20 -14.45
C VAL A 325 11.85 7.75 -15.46
N PHE A 326 11.43 7.21 -16.61
CA PHE A 326 12.32 6.53 -17.56
C PHE A 326 12.72 7.38 -18.77
N ASP A 327 11.99 8.44 -19.08
CA ASP A 327 12.25 9.35 -20.20
C ASP A 327 12.96 10.65 -19.76
N ARG A 328 13.25 10.79 -18.45
CA ARG A 328 14.11 11.85 -17.92
C ARG A 328 15.60 11.58 -18.23
N PRO A 329 16.49 12.58 -18.16
CA PRO A 329 17.91 12.41 -18.47
C PRO A 329 18.60 11.29 -17.67
N GLU A 330 18.28 11.18 -16.38
CA GLU A 330 18.72 10.09 -15.49
C GLU A 330 17.63 9.01 -15.43
N ALA A 331 17.53 8.22 -16.50
CA ALA A 331 16.46 7.22 -16.63
C ALA A 331 16.46 6.17 -15.50
N GLY A 332 15.30 5.98 -14.88
CA GLY A 332 15.08 4.99 -13.81
C GLY A 332 14.92 5.60 -12.43
N PHE A 333 14.63 4.75 -11.44
CA PHE A 333 14.47 5.15 -10.05
C PHE A 333 15.82 5.43 -9.38
N ASP A 334 15.85 6.46 -8.53
CA ASP A 334 17.03 6.83 -7.74
C ASP A 334 17.22 5.89 -6.53
N CYS A 335 16.12 5.31 -6.03
CA CYS A 335 16.13 4.39 -4.90
C CYS A 335 15.04 3.32 -5.04
N VAL A 336 15.39 2.07 -4.70
CA VAL A 336 14.45 0.95 -4.59
C VAL A 336 14.43 0.49 -3.15
N ILE A 337 13.27 0.56 -2.51
CA ILE A 337 13.03 0.08 -1.14
C ILE A 337 11.95 -1.00 -1.18
N GLY A 338 11.74 -1.70 -0.07
CA GLY A 338 10.65 -2.67 0.05
C GLY A 338 11.07 -3.96 0.74
N ASN A 339 10.08 -4.82 0.97
CA ASN A 339 10.26 -6.18 1.46
C ASN A 339 9.55 -7.15 0.49
N PRO A 340 10.21 -7.54 -0.61
CA PRO A 340 9.59 -8.39 -1.61
C PRO A 340 9.26 -9.78 -1.03
N PRO A 341 8.30 -10.52 -1.63
CA PRO A 341 7.92 -11.85 -1.16
C PRO A 341 9.07 -12.86 -1.28
N TRP A 342 9.19 -13.73 -0.27
CA TRP A 342 10.28 -14.71 -0.16
C TRP A 342 9.77 -16.10 -0.55
N GLU A 343 9.83 -16.43 -1.83
CA GLU A 343 9.43 -17.76 -2.31
C GLU A 343 10.61 -18.70 -2.50
N ARG A 344 10.35 -19.99 -2.28
CA ARG A 344 11.27 -21.05 -2.68
C ARG A 344 10.77 -21.67 -3.97
N VAL A 345 11.66 -21.76 -4.95
CA VAL A 345 11.38 -22.44 -6.22
C VAL A 345 10.99 -23.91 -6.02
N LYS A 346 11.44 -24.54 -4.93
CA LYS A 346 11.04 -25.91 -4.58
C LYS A 346 9.65 -25.94 -3.95
N LEU A 347 8.79 -26.80 -4.47
CA LEU A 347 7.48 -27.10 -3.88
C LEU A 347 7.63 -27.51 -2.40
N GLN A 348 6.93 -26.79 -1.53
CA GLN A 348 6.87 -27.10 -0.11
C GLN A 348 5.62 -27.94 0.16
N GLU A 349 5.77 -29.26 0.32
CA GLU A 349 4.63 -30.17 0.52
C GLU A 349 3.74 -29.76 1.70
N ARG A 350 4.32 -29.21 2.77
CA ARG A 350 3.54 -28.72 3.92
C ARG A 350 2.63 -27.56 3.55
N GLU A 351 3.07 -26.67 2.68
CA GLU A 351 2.31 -25.50 2.21
C GLU A 351 1.29 -25.94 1.17
N PHE A 352 1.72 -26.72 0.17
CA PHE A 352 0.82 -27.25 -0.85
C PHE A 352 -0.37 -28.02 -0.25
N PHE A 353 -0.13 -28.82 0.80
CA PHE A 353 -1.17 -29.61 1.44
C PHE A 353 -1.86 -28.91 2.62
N SER A 354 -1.43 -27.71 3.05
CA SER A 354 -1.98 -27.10 4.29
C SER A 354 -3.48 -26.94 4.23
N LEU A 355 -4.00 -26.57 3.06
CA LEU A 355 -5.43 -26.40 2.81
C LEU A 355 -6.11 -27.66 2.24
N PRO A 356 -5.64 -28.25 1.12
CA PRO A 356 -6.42 -29.30 0.47
C PRO A 356 -6.39 -30.65 1.20
N ALA A 357 -5.37 -30.88 2.06
CA ALA A 357 -5.23 -32.09 2.87
C ALA A 357 -4.41 -31.80 4.16
N PRO A 358 -5.00 -31.13 5.17
CA PRO A 358 -4.33 -30.73 6.40
C PRO A 358 -3.65 -31.90 7.14
N GLU A 359 -4.20 -33.11 7.04
CA GLU A 359 -3.64 -34.33 7.61
C GLU A 359 -2.28 -34.72 7.00
N ILE A 360 -2.04 -34.32 5.74
CA ILE A 360 -0.76 -34.50 5.05
C ILE A 360 0.21 -33.40 5.45
N ALA A 361 -0.24 -32.15 5.55
CA ALA A 361 0.59 -31.02 5.97
C ALA A 361 1.08 -31.16 7.43
N THR A 362 0.20 -31.62 8.32
CA THR A 362 0.50 -31.81 9.76
C THR A 362 1.15 -33.16 10.08
N ALA A 363 1.43 -33.99 9.07
CA ALA A 363 2.04 -35.30 9.26
C ALA A 363 3.32 -35.21 10.13
N PRO A 364 3.47 -36.10 11.14
CA PRO A 364 4.48 -35.97 12.20
C PRO A 364 5.91 -36.07 11.68
N ASN A 365 6.12 -36.75 10.55
CA ASN A 365 7.43 -36.86 9.91
C ASN A 365 7.29 -37.02 8.39
N ALA A 366 8.42 -36.87 7.68
CA ALA A 366 8.47 -36.94 6.22
C ALA A 366 8.06 -38.32 5.67
N ALA A 367 8.41 -39.41 6.35
CA ALA A 367 8.03 -40.75 5.92
C ALA A 367 6.50 -40.94 5.93
N LYS A 368 5.84 -40.48 7.00
CA LYS A 368 4.39 -40.52 7.11
C LYS A 368 3.71 -39.65 6.05
N ARG A 369 4.27 -38.47 5.77
CA ARG A 369 3.79 -37.58 4.71
C ARG A 369 3.81 -38.25 3.34
N ARG A 370 4.94 -38.85 2.95
CA ARG A 370 5.05 -39.60 1.68
C ARG A 370 4.04 -40.74 1.58
N GLN A 371 3.80 -41.47 2.67
CA GLN A 371 2.78 -42.52 2.68
C GLN A 371 1.36 -41.97 2.47
N LEU A 372 1.03 -40.81 3.04
CA LEU A 372 -0.27 -40.18 2.84
C LEU A 372 -0.43 -39.61 1.43
N VAL A 373 0.63 -38.99 0.90
CA VAL A 373 0.68 -38.51 -0.49
C VAL A 373 0.52 -39.67 -1.48
N ALA A 374 1.18 -40.81 -1.26
CA ALA A 374 0.99 -42.00 -2.11
C ALA A 374 -0.46 -42.52 -2.09
N LYS A 375 -1.16 -42.37 -0.96
CA LYS A 375 -2.57 -42.77 -0.86
C LYS A 375 -3.52 -41.80 -1.57
N LEU A 376 -3.12 -40.55 -1.82
CA LEU A 376 -3.94 -39.57 -2.55
C LEU A 376 -4.31 -40.05 -3.95
N GLU A 377 -3.41 -40.76 -4.63
CA GLU A 377 -3.66 -41.28 -5.99
C GLU A 377 -4.97 -42.07 -6.06
N SER A 378 -5.23 -42.90 -5.03
CA SER A 378 -6.46 -43.69 -4.90
C SER A 378 -7.64 -42.96 -4.24
N LYS A 379 -7.39 -42.00 -3.34
CA LYS A 379 -8.42 -41.36 -2.50
C LYS A 379 -8.97 -40.06 -3.09
N ASN A 380 -8.12 -39.27 -3.73
CA ASN A 380 -8.44 -37.99 -4.34
C ASN A 380 -7.50 -37.74 -5.52
N LYS A 381 -7.83 -38.39 -6.64
CA LYS A 381 -7.03 -38.37 -7.88
C LYS A 381 -6.83 -36.94 -8.41
N ALA A 382 -7.84 -36.07 -8.29
CA ALA A 382 -7.76 -34.69 -8.73
C ALA A 382 -6.70 -33.89 -7.93
N LEU A 383 -6.69 -34.03 -6.59
CA LEU A 383 -5.68 -33.39 -5.76
C LEU A 383 -4.28 -33.96 -6.00
N TYR A 384 -4.17 -35.28 -6.20
CA TYR A 384 -2.90 -35.92 -6.54
C TYR A 384 -2.34 -35.40 -7.87
N GLN A 385 -3.20 -35.25 -8.89
CA GLN A 385 -2.78 -34.71 -10.17
C GLN A 385 -2.31 -33.25 -10.06
N LYS A 386 -3.05 -32.39 -9.35
CA LYS A 386 -2.62 -31.01 -9.07
C LYS A 386 -1.25 -30.96 -8.37
N TYR A 387 -1.01 -31.87 -7.42
CA TYR A 387 0.28 -31.98 -6.74
C TYR A 387 1.42 -32.35 -7.70
N GLN A 388 1.21 -33.33 -8.59
CA GLN A 388 2.19 -33.71 -9.60
C GLN A 388 2.49 -32.57 -10.59
N GLU A 389 1.46 -31.86 -11.04
CA GLU A 389 1.60 -30.68 -11.91
C GLU A 389 2.40 -29.57 -11.23
N ALA A 390 2.12 -29.29 -9.96
CA ALA A 390 2.88 -28.30 -9.18
C ALA A 390 4.35 -28.72 -8.97
N LEU A 391 4.60 -30.01 -8.74
CA LEU A 391 5.96 -30.54 -8.57
C LEU A 391 6.76 -30.45 -9.88
N ALA A 392 6.15 -30.83 -11.00
CA ALA A 392 6.75 -30.72 -12.32
C ALA A 392 7.03 -29.25 -12.72
N SER A 393 6.11 -28.34 -12.40
CA SER A 393 6.28 -26.91 -12.65
C SER A 393 7.47 -26.32 -11.86
N ALA A 394 7.56 -26.65 -10.56
CA ALA A 394 8.68 -26.26 -9.70
C ALA A 394 10.03 -26.78 -10.22
N ASP A 395 10.09 -28.04 -10.65
CA ASP A 395 11.31 -28.63 -11.23
C ASP A 395 11.69 -27.99 -12.58
N ALA A 396 10.70 -27.66 -13.41
CA ALA A 396 10.92 -26.95 -14.67
C ALA A 396 11.46 -25.53 -14.43
N GLN A 397 10.88 -24.77 -13.50
CA GLN A 397 11.39 -23.45 -13.11
C GLN A 397 12.82 -23.53 -12.56
N LEU A 398 13.11 -24.48 -11.67
CA LEU A 398 14.45 -24.67 -11.11
C LEU A 398 15.47 -25.00 -12.20
N THR A 399 15.08 -25.82 -13.17
CA THR A 399 15.90 -26.16 -14.32
C THR A 399 16.19 -24.91 -15.15
N TYR A 400 15.15 -24.16 -15.53
CA TYR A 400 15.29 -22.91 -16.28
C TYR A 400 16.19 -21.91 -15.57
N LEU A 401 16.00 -21.68 -14.27
CA LEU A 401 16.81 -20.75 -13.49
C LEU A 401 18.30 -21.13 -13.51
N ARG A 402 18.62 -22.44 -13.43
CA ARG A 402 20.00 -22.94 -13.49
C ARG A 402 20.61 -22.88 -14.88
N THR A 403 19.82 -23.11 -15.93
CA THR A 403 20.35 -23.27 -17.29
C THR A 403 20.26 -22.01 -18.13
N SER A 404 19.39 -21.06 -17.79
CA SER A 404 19.11 -19.88 -18.62
C SER A 404 20.25 -18.88 -18.71
N GLN A 405 21.24 -18.94 -17.81
CA GLN A 405 22.34 -17.97 -17.67
C GLN A 405 21.88 -16.52 -17.43
N LYS A 406 20.57 -16.26 -17.31
CA LYS A 406 20.00 -14.93 -17.03
C LYS A 406 20.19 -14.51 -15.58
N TYR A 407 20.44 -15.47 -14.69
CA TYR A 407 20.66 -15.25 -13.26
C TYR A 407 21.93 -15.99 -12.83
N PRO A 408 22.93 -15.31 -12.25
CA PRO A 408 24.09 -15.96 -11.66
C PRO A 408 23.67 -16.62 -10.35
N LEU A 409 23.27 -17.89 -10.41
CA LEU A 409 22.89 -18.73 -9.26
C LEU A 409 24.01 -19.67 -8.82
#